data_AF-A0A536X0K0-F1
#
_entry.id   AF-A0A536X0K0-F1
#
_cell.length_a   1.000
_cell.length_b   1.000
_cell.length_c   1.000
_cell.angle_alpha   90.00
_cell.angle_beta   90.00
_cell.angle_gamma   90.00
#
_symmetry.space_group_name_H-M   'P 1'
#
loop_
_entity.id
_entity.type
_entity.pdbx_description
1 polymer ?
#
loop_
_entity_poly.entity_id
_entity_poly.type
_entity_poly.pdbx_seq_one_letter_code
_entity_poly.pdbx_strand_id
1 'polypeptide(L)'
;MALDKHQRLRKATPAETPLRRTLDWAESLPPRVRPKSLLRQYARVANLIAATWADLESFETYMESLLIDKRGSRKGFPPDVMAELQALELYRLAIQDRDTRWTDVSKRS
;
A
#
# COMPACT_ATOMS: atom_id res chain seq x y z
N MET A 1 -35.37 -18.96 -12.08
CA MET A 1 -34.14 -19.57 -11.53
C MET A 1 -33.01 -19.32 -12.53
N ALA A 2 -31.85 -18.87 -12.02
CA ALA A 2 -30.58 -18.69 -12.70
C ALA A 2 -30.54 -17.57 -13.77
N LEU A 3 -29.51 -16.74 -13.91
CA LEU A 3 -28.14 -16.85 -13.44
C LEU A 3 -27.59 -15.43 -13.24
N ASP A 4 -27.05 -15.16 -12.06
CA ASP A 4 -26.26 -13.99 -11.72
C ASP A 4 -25.17 -13.74 -12.77
N LYS A 5 -25.49 -12.85 -13.70
CA LYS A 5 -24.60 -12.27 -14.71
C LYS A 5 -23.69 -11.22 -14.08
N HIS A 6 -23.09 -11.54 -12.94
CA HIS A 6 -21.87 -10.88 -12.51
C HIS A 6 -20.76 -11.34 -13.45
N GLN A 7 -20.82 -10.78 -14.65
CA GLN A 7 -19.76 -10.76 -15.63
C GLN A 7 -18.49 -10.53 -14.83
N ARG A 8 -17.62 -11.53 -14.89
CA ARG A 8 -16.26 -11.53 -14.37
C ARG A 8 -15.56 -10.38 -15.09
N LEU A 9 -15.76 -9.17 -14.59
CA LEU A 9 -15.25 -7.94 -15.13
C LEU A 9 -13.75 -8.07 -15.10
N ARG A 10 -13.20 -8.32 -16.29
CA ARG A 10 -11.82 -8.08 -16.71
C ARG A 10 -10.84 -8.29 -15.57
N LYS A 11 -10.33 -9.52 -15.47
CA LYS A 11 -9.03 -9.78 -14.83
C LYS A 11 -8.13 -8.63 -15.23
N ALA A 12 -7.82 -7.75 -14.28
CA ALA A 12 -6.88 -6.67 -14.50
C ALA A 12 -5.63 -7.37 -15.01
N THR A 13 -5.31 -7.19 -16.30
CA THR A 13 -3.97 -7.49 -16.79
C THR A 13 -3.08 -6.67 -15.86
N PRO A 14 -2.37 -7.30 -14.91
CA PRO A 14 -1.63 -6.54 -13.92
C PRO A 14 -0.61 -5.72 -14.71
N ALA A 15 -0.19 -4.57 -14.22
CA ALA A 15 1.13 -4.11 -14.63
C ALA A 15 2.08 -5.22 -14.18
N GLU A 16 2.54 -6.08 -15.09
CA GLU A 16 3.12 -7.40 -14.77
C GLU A 16 4.49 -7.30 -14.09
N THR A 17 4.99 -6.07 -13.90
CA THR A 17 6.35 -5.85 -13.43
C THR A 17 6.44 -4.64 -12.49
N PRO A 18 7.04 -4.80 -11.29
CA PRO A 18 7.38 -3.68 -10.43
C PRO A 18 8.43 -2.80 -11.12
N LEU A 19 8.30 -1.48 -10.99
CA LEU A 19 9.29 -0.54 -11.51
C LEU A 19 10.59 -0.64 -10.71
N ARG A 20 11.72 -0.29 -11.32
CA ARG A 20 13.04 -0.31 -10.65
C ARG A 20 13.03 0.51 -9.35
N ARG A 21 12.47 1.72 -9.39
CA ARG A 21 12.28 2.58 -8.20
C ARG A 21 11.48 1.90 -7.09
N THR A 22 10.53 1.04 -7.44
CA THR A 22 9.68 0.31 -6.49
C THR A 22 10.47 -0.82 -5.84
N LEU A 23 11.36 -1.48 -6.59
CA LEU A 23 12.28 -2.47 -6.06
C LEU A 23 13.31 -1.81 -5.13
N ASP A 24 13.92 -0.71 -5.55
CA ASP A 24 14.87 0.06 -4.73
C ASP A 24 14.20 0.53 -3.42
N TRP A 25 12.97 1.03 -3.51
CA TRP A 25 12.16 1.37 -2.33
C TRP A 25 11.92 0.15 -1.43
N ALA A 26 11.51 -0.99 -1.99
CA ALA A 26 11.26 -2.19 -1.21
C ALA A 26 12.54 -2.75 -0.55
N GLU A 27 13.70 -2.57 -1.17
CA GLU A 27 15.00 -2.94 -0.59
C GLU A 27 15.41 -2.02 0.56
N SER A 28 15.07 -0.73 0.47
CA SER A 28 15.29 0.25 1.54
C SER A 28 14.51 -0.06 2.83
N LEU A 29 13.43 -0.83 2.72
CA LEU A 29 12.62 -1.23 3.87
C LEU A 29 13.28 -2.36 4.69
N PRO A 30 13.08 -2.36 6.03
CA PRO A 30 13.51 -3.46 6.88
C PRO A 30 12.93 -4.81 6.42
N PRO A 31 13.68 -5.93 6.53
CA PRO A 31 13.24 -7.24 6.04
C PRO A 31 11.86 -7.71 6.53
N ARG A 32 11.44 -7.25 7.72
CA ARG A 32 10.16 -7.59 8.35
C ARG A 32 8.94 -6.91 7.71
N VAL A 33 9.13 -5.79 7.01
CA VAL A 33 8.04 -5.00 6.40
C VAL A 33 8.16 -4.95 4.87
N ARG A 34 9.05 -5.78 4.29
CA ARG A 34 9.22 -5.84 2.83
C ARG A 34 7.99 -6.49 2.18
N PRO A 35 7.33 -5.80 1.24
CA PRO A 35 6.08 -6.27 0.66
C PRO A 35 6.33 -7.23 -0.52
N LYS A 36 6.72 -8.48 -0.22
CA LYS A 36 7.10 -9.49 -1.23
C LYS A 36 5.90 -10.01 -2.02
N SER A 37 4.82 -10.32 -1.30
CA SER A 37 3.59 -10.87 -1.86
C SER A 37 2.85 -9.80 -2.66
N LEU A 38 2.86 -8.56 -2.17
CA LEU A 38 2.32 -7.40 -2.86
C LEU A 38 3.08 -7.14 -4.18
N LEU A 39 4.41 -7.16 -4.19
CA LEU A 39 5.19 -6.97 -5.42
C LEU A 39 4.90 -8.06 -6.46
N ARG A 40 4.71 -9.30 -6.01
CA ARG A 40 4.47 -10.46 -6.89
C ARG A 40 3.03 -10.51 -7.44
N GLN A 41 2.04 -10.18 -6.62
CA GLN A 41 0.62 -10.34 -6.97
C GLN A 41 -0.04 -9.01 -7.40
N TYR A 42 0.45 -7.89 -6.89
CA TYR A 42 -0.15 -6.55 -7.02
C TYR A 42 0.91 -5.48 -7.30
N ALA A 43 1.80 -5.72 -8.28
CA ALA A 43 2.88 -4.79 -8.63
C ALA A 43 2.42 -3.34 -8.89
N ARG A 44 1.21 -3.13 -9.45
CA ARG A 44 0.63 -1.78 -9.61
C ARG A 44 0.38 -1.07 -8.27
N VAL A 45 -0.10 -1.79 -7.26
CA VAL A 45 -0.34 -1.24 -5.92
C VAL A 45 0.99 -0.91 -5.28
N ALA A 46 1.98 -1.81 -5.37
CA ALA A 46 3.33 -1.55 -4.90
C ALA A 46 3.96 -0.31 -5.58
N ASN A 47 3.80 -0.17 -6.90
CA ASN A 47 4.30 0.99 -7.65
C ASN A 47 3.66 2.31 -7.21
N LEU A 48 2.37 2.29 -6.87
CA LEU A 48 1.66 3.47 -6.36
C LEU A 48 2.11 3.81 -4.94
N ILE A 49 2.22 2.81 -4.06
CA ILE A 49 2.73 3.01 -2.70
C ILE A 49 4.15 3.58 -2.74
N ALA A 50 5.05 3.03 -3.55
CA ALA A 50 6.40 3.56 -3.68
C ALA A 50 6.41 5.01 -4.22
N ALA A 51 5.47 5.38 -5.08
CA ALA A 51 5.34 6.73 -5.60
C ALA A 51 4.79 7.71 -4.56
N THR A 52 3.87 7.28 -3.70
CA THR A 52 3.30 8.10 -2.62
C THR A 52 4.11 8.04 -1.34
N TRP A 53 5.09 7.13 -1.21
CA TRP A 53 5.85 6.91 0.04
C TRP A 53 6.52 8.18 0.58
N ALA A 54 6.99 9.06 -0.30
CA ALA A 54 7.61 10.32 0.08
C ALA A 54 6.63 11.31 0.73
N ASP A 55 5.36 11.26 0.34
CA ASP A 55 4.30 12.14 0.82
C ASP A 55 3.32 11.38 1.73
N LEU A 56 3.38 11.67 3.03
CA LEU A 56 2.59 10.95 4.02
C LEU A 56 1.09 11.06 3.78
N GLU A 57 0.59 12.26 3.44
CA GLU A 57 -0.85 12.50 3.26
C GLU A 57 -1.38 11.70 2.06
N SER A 58 -0.65 11.71 0.94
CA SER A 58 -0.97 10.89 -0.22
C SER A 58 -0.89 9.38 0.08
N PHE A 59 0.08 8.95 0.88
CA PHE A 59 0.21 7.55 1.29
C PHE A 59 -0.96 7.12 2.18
N GLU A 60 -1.29 7.88 3.22
CA GLU A 60 -2.39 7.58 4.14
C GLU A 60 -3.74 7.56 3.41
N THR A 61 -4.02 8.57 2.59
CA THR A 61 -5.23 8.63 1.77
C THR A 61 -5.35 7.41 0.85
N TYR A 62 -4.22 6.98 0.26
CA TYR A 62 -4.21 5.81 -0.61
C TYR A 62 -4.40 4.50 0.18
N MET A 63 -3.76 4.37 1.34
CA MET A 63 -3.90 3.22 2.24
C MET A 63 -5.32 3.12 2.79
N GLU A 64 -5.92 4.23 3.20
CA GLU A 64 -7.31 4.29 3.62
C GLU A 64 -8.23 3.81 2.48
N SER A 65 -8.01 4.28 1.26
CA SER A 65 -8.77 3.81 0.09
C SER A 65 -8.63 2.31 -0.18
N LEU A 66 -7.46 1.72 0.10
CA LEU A 66 -7.19 0.29 -0.07
C LEU A 66 -7.78 -0.57 1.06
N LEU A 67 -7.71 -0.10 2.30
CA LEU A 67 -8.10 -0.83 3.50
C LEU A 67 -9.60 -0.69 3.82
N ILE A 68 -10.20 0.46 3.54
CA ILE A 68 -11.61 0.74 3.88
C ILE A 68 -12.59 0.09 2.89
N ASP A 69 -12.12 -0.42 1.74
CA ASP A 69 -12.89 -1.07 0.64
C ASP A 69 -14.42 -0.93 0.74
N LYS A 70 -14.92 0.31 0.61
CA LYS A 70 -16.36 0.64 0.63
C LYS A 70 -17.08 0.24 -0.67
N ARG A 71 -16.51 -0.63 -1.49
CA ARG A 71 -17.08 -1.03 -2.78
C ARG A 71 -17.36 -2.53 -2.76
N GLY A 72 -18.54 -2.88 -2.22
CA GLY A 72 -19.05 -4.22 -1.94
C GLY A 72 -19.15 -5.19 -3.13
N SER A 73 -18.06 -5.44 -3.85
CA SER A 73 -18.00 -6.38 -4.98
C SER A 73 -16.59 -6.90 -5.30
N ARG A 74 -15.56 -6.63 -4.49
CA ARG A 74 -14.23 -7.22 -4.68
C ARG A 74 -13.95 -8.27 -3.61
N LYS A 75 -13.42 -9.43 -4.04
CA LYS A 75 -12.74 -10.35 -3.14
C LYS A 75 -11.55 -9.55 -2.59
N GLY A 76 -11.53 -9.25 -1.30
CA GLY A 76 -10.49 -8.46 -0.65
C GLY A 76 -9.09 -9.01 -0.89
N PHE A 77 -8.07 -8.34 -0.36
CA PHE A 77 -6.69 -8.82 -0.48
C PHE A 77 -6.52 -10.18 0.21
N PRO A 78 -5.64 -11.06 -0.32
CA PRO A 78 -5.20 -12.23 0.42
C PRO A 78 -4.66 -11.81 1.79
N PRO A 79 -4.81 -12.66 2.82
CA PRO A 79 -4.34 -12.35 4.16
C PRO A 79 -2.86 -11.96 4.21
N ASP A 80 -2.02 -12.61 3.39
CA ASP A 80 -0.59 -12.29 3.27
C ASP A 80 -0.34 -10.85 2.78
N VAL A 81 -1.12 -10.41 1.80
CA VAL A 81 -1.00 -9.06 1.24
C VAL A 81 -1.57 -8.03 2.20
N MET A 82 -2.67 -8.36 2.89
CA MET A 82 -3.24 -7.50 3.93
C MET A 82 -2.25 -7.28 5.09
N ALA A 83 -1.59 -8.35 5.55
CA ALA A 83 -0.58 -8.26 6.60
C ALA A 83 0.62 -7.40 6.16
N GLU A 84 1.08 -7.53 4.91
CA GLU A 84 2.14 -6.68 4.36
C GLU A 84 1.71 -5.20 4.30
N LEU A 85 0.47 -4.91 3.87
CA LEU A 85 -0.08 -3.55 3.82
C LEU A 85 -0.17 -2.91 5.22
N GLN A 86 -0.70 -3.64 6.20
CA GLN A 86 -0.77 -3.17 7.60
C GLN A 86 0.63 -2.95 8.19
N ALA A 87 1.58 -3.85 7.90
CA ALA A 87 2.96 -3.69 8.35
C ALA A 87 3.62 -2.42 7.78
N LEU A 88 3.34 -2.09 6.51
CA LEU A 88 3.81 -0.85 5.89
C LEU A 88 3.21 0.40 6.54
N GLU A 89 1.91 0.39 6.82
CA GLU A 89 1.21 1.49 7.51
C GLU A 89 1.80 1.74 8.90
N LEU A 90 1.92 0.68 9.71
CA LEU A 90 2.51 0.75 11.04
C LEU A 90 3.96 1.25 11.00
N TYR A 91 4.75 0.79 10.02
CA TYR A 91 6.13 1.24 9.86
C TYR A 91 6.20 2.72 9.47
N ARG A 92 5.33 3.18 8.57
CA ARG A 92 5.30 4.57 8.14
C ARG A 92 4.92 5.51 9.29
N LEU A 93 3.90 5.15 10.07
CA LEU A 93 3.50 5.85 11.29
C LEU A 93 4.64 5.88 12.32
N ALA A 94 5.36 4.76 12.50
CA ALA A 94 6.48 4.68 13.43
C ALA A 94 7.68 5.56 13.01
N ILE A 95 7.94 5.72 11.71
CA ILE A 95 8.96 6.67 11.23
C ILE A 95 8.47 8.11 11.44
N GLN A 96 7.20 8.40 11.17
CA GLN A 96 6.64 9.73 11.29
C GLN A 96 6.62 10.24 12.74
N ASP A 97 6.27 9.39 13.70
CA ASP A 97 6.29 9.76 15.12
C ASP A 97 7.70 10.19 15.57
N ARG A 98 8.75 9.57 15.02
CA ARG A 98 10.14 9.96 15.30
C ARG A 98 10.53 11.30 14.67
N ASP A 99 9.98 11.62 13.51
CA ASP A 99 10.27 12.87 12.79
C ASP A 99 9.48 14.06 13.38
N THR A 100 8.20 13.84 13.67
CA THR A 100 7.28 14.86 14.20
C THR A 100 7.66 15.30 15.61
N ARG A 101 8.29 14.42 16.40
CA ARG A 101 8.79 14.75 17.75
C ARG A 101 9.83 15.87 17.79
N TRP A 102 10.46 16.22 16.66
CA TRP A 102 11.43 17.30 16.58
C TRP A 102 10.88 18.58 15.93
N THR A 103 9.87 18.46 15.06
CA THR A 103 9.33 19.60 14.31
C THR A 103 8.36 20.47 15.13
N ASP A 104 7.77 19.94 16.21
CA ASP A 104 6.88 20.68 17.12
C ASP A 104 7.60 21.73 17.99
N VAL A 105 8.89 21.51 18.32
CA VAL A 105 9.67 22.43 19.18
C VAL A 105 10.04 23.74 18.47
N SER A 106 10.00 23.80 17.14
CA SER A 106 10.54 24.94 16.36
C SER A 106 9.50 25.99 15.93
N LYS A 107 8.23 25.89 16.35
CA LYS A 107 7.15 26.87 16.03
C LYS A 107 6.64 27.64 17.25
N ARG A 108 7.51 27.96 18.19
CA ARG A 108 7.26 28.92 19.30
C ARG A 108 8.48 29.80 19.52
N SER A 109 8.70 30.80 18.66
CA SER A 109 9.49 32.01 18.95
C SER A 109 9.00 33.15 18.08
#